data_AF-M0ZKM9-F1
#
_entry.id   AF-M0ZKM9-F1
#
_cell.length_a   1.000
_cell.length_b   1.000
_cell.length_c   1.000
_cell.angle_alpha   90.00
_cell.angle_beta   90.00
_cell.angle_gamma   90.00
#
_symmetry.space_group_name_H-M   'P 1'
#
loop_
_entity.id
_entity.type
_entity.pdbx_description
1 polymer ?
#
loop_
_entity_poly.entity_id
_entity_poly.type
_entity_poly.pdbx_seq_one_letter_code
_entity_poly.pdbx_strand_id
1 'polypeptide(L)'
;MSSGSPVISLLPGSRLQEVTRMFPIFSKTLEQLKGSFPNLVAAVHVAPNQHVEDYISKAVRKWPSSVVLVSGGSHQMKYDSFSVST
;
A
#
# COMPACT_ATOMS: atom_id res chain seq x y z
N MET A 1 1.11 11.89 11.76
CA MET A 1 0.27 10.70 11.99
C MET A 1 -0.10 10.70 13.46
N SER A 2 -1.38 10.55 13.81
CA SER A 2 -1.77 10.44 15.23
C SER A 2 -1.29 9.09 15.76
N SER A 3 -0.70 9.07 16.95
CA SER A 3 -0.29 7.83 17.61
C SER A 3 -1.57 7.00 17.89
N GLY A 4 -1.77 5.91 17.15
CA GLY A 4 -2.95 5.04 17.27
C GLY A 4 -3.81 4.83 16.01
N SER A 5 -3.46 5.44 14.87
CA SER A 5 -4.12 5.10 13.60
C SER A 5 -3.79 3.66 13.17
N PRO A 6 -4.78 2.82 12.82
CA PRO A 6 -4.52 1.48 12.33
C PRO A 6 -3.75 1.55 11.00
N VAL A 7 -2.78 0.64 10.82
CA VAL A 7 -1.92 0.58 9.64
C VAL A 7 -2.07 -0.79 8.98
N ILE A 8 -2.46 -0.82 7.71
CA ILE A 8 -2.51 -2.04 6.89
C ILE A 8 -1.39 -2.05 5.87
N SER A 9 -0.62 -3.14 5.84
CA SER A 9 0.44 -3.36 4.85
C SER A 9 -0.12 -4.08 3.63
N LEU A 10 0.14 -3.52 2.44
CA LEU A 10 -0.28 -4.06 1.14
C LEU A 10 0.94 -4.50 0.33
N LEU A 11 0.91 -5.76 -0.11
CA LEU A 11 1.95 -6.41 -0.90
C LEU A 11 1.39 -6.78 -2.29
N PRO A 12 1.37 -5.85 -3.26
CA PRO A 12 0.68 -6.04 -4.54
C PRO A 12 1.38 -7.00 -5.51
N GLY A 13 2.60 -7.42 -5.20
CA GLY A 13 3.41 -8.32 -6.03
C GLY A 13 4.60 -7.62 -6.67
N SER A 14 5.41 -8.41 -7.38
CA SER A 14 6.64 -7.93 -8.02
C SER A 14 6.53 -7.79 -9.54
N ARG A 15 5.47 -8.37 -10.13
CA ARG A 15 5.25 -8.41 -11.57
C ARG A 15 4.11 -7.47 -11.95
N LEU A 16 4.28 -6.72 -13.03
CA LEU A 16 3.27 -5.76 -13.50
C LEU A 16 1.89 -6.40 -13.69
N GLN A 17 1.82 -7.59 -14.30
CA GLN A 17 0.54 -8.29 -14.55
C GLN A 17 -0.22 -8.64 -13.26
N GLU A 18 0.50 -9.06 -12.21
CA GLU A 18 -0.09 -9.35 -10.90
C GLU A 18 -0.64 -8.08 -10.28
N VAL A 19 0.16 -7.01 -10.29
CA VAL A 19 -0.18 -5.71 -9.71
C VAL A 19 -1.37 -5.09 -10.45
N THR A 20 -1.40 -5.10 -11.79
CA THR A 20 -2.51 -4.55 -12.58
C THR A 20 -3.84 -5.26 -12.29
N ARG A 21 -3.79 -6.56 -11.93
CA ARG A 21 -4.97 -7.35 -11.60
C ARG A 21 -5.40 -7.17 -10.14
N MET A 22 -4.44 -7.17 -9.22
CA MET A 22 -4.70 -7.21 -7.79
C MET A 22 -4.88 -5.84 -7.14
N PHE A 23 -4.17 -4.82 -7.63
CA PHE A 23 -4.17 -3.50 -7.01
C PHE A 23 -5.56 -2.84 -6.98
N PRO A 24 -6.41 -2.94 -8.02
CA PRO A 24 -7.79 -2.44 -7.96
C PRO A 24 -8.63 -3.13 -6.87
N ILE A 25 -8.38 -4.42 -6.60
CA ILE A 25 -9.09 -5.18 -5.55
C ILE A 25 -8.72 -4.63 -4.18
N PHE A 26 -7.43 -4.34 -3.94
CA PHE A 26 -6.97 -3.71 -2.70
C PHE A 26 -7.61 -2.34 -2.47
N SER A 27 -7.75 -1.51 -3.51
CA SER A 27 -8.45 -0.23 -3.42
C SER A 27 -9.88 -0.40 -2.89
N LYS A 28 -10.62 -1.37 -3.46
CA LYS A 28 -12.00 -1.66 -3.07
C LYS A 28 -12.08 -2.20 -1.64
N THR A 29 -11.12 -3.01 -1.22
CA THR A 29 -11.02 -3.46 0.17
C THR A 29 -10.79 -2.29 1.13
N LEU A 30 -9.91 -1.34 0.79
CA LEU A 30 -9.70 -0.16 1.63
C LEU A 30 -10.94 0.75 1.69
N GLU A 31 -11.68 0.89 0.59
CA GLU A 31 -12.96 1.60 0.58
C GLU A 31 -13.98 0.99 1.56
N GLN A 32 -14.05 -0.34 1.63
CA GLN A 32 -14.92 -1.03 2.58
C GLN A 32 -14.42 -0.85 4.02
N LEU A 33 -13.11 -0.95 4.25
CA LEU A 33 -12.52 -0.81 5.59
C LEU A 33 -12.66 0.61 6.16
N LYS A 34 -12.78 1.65 5.33
CA LYS A 34 -12.99 3.03 5.79
C LYS A 34 -14.21 3.20 6.69
N GLY A 35 -15.26 2.38 6.52
CA GLY A 35 -16.45 2.44 7.37
C GLY A 35 -16.15 2.08 8.83
N SER A 36 -15.25 1.12 9.05
CA SER A 36 -14.84 0.66 10.39
C SER A 36 -13.60 1.38 10.90
N PHE A 37 -12.72 1.80 10.00
CA PHE A 37 -11.43 2.42 10.31
C PHE A 37 -11.26 3.73 9.50
N PRO A 38 -11.93 4.82 9.90
CA PRO A 38 -11.91 6.07 9.15
C PRO A 38 -10.51 6.70 9.02
N ASN A 39 -9.61 6.40 9.96
CA ASN A 39 -8.23 6.88 10.01
C ASN A 39 -7.19 5.83 9.57
N LEU A 40 -7.61 4.81 8.81
CA LEU A 40 -6.74 3.75 8.31
C LEU A 40 -5.67 4.30 7.36
N VAL A 41 -4.43 3.92 7.62
CA VAL A 41 -3.28 4.20 6.76
C VAL A 41 -2.92 2.93 6.01
N ALA A 42 -2.76 3.02 4.69
CA ALA A 42 -2.28 1.91 3.88
C ALA A 42 -0.80 2.11 3.55
N ALA A 43 0.04 1.17 3.95
CA ALA A 43 1.45 1.10 3.55
C ALA A 43 1.57 0.16 2.35
N VAL A 44 1.86 0.67 1.16
CA VAL A 44 2.02 -0.14 -0.06
C VAL A 44 3.50 -0.38 -0.31
N HIS A 45 3.92 -1.64 -0.24
CA HIS A 45 5.30 -2.01 -0.49
C HIS A 45 5.51 -2.28 -1.98
N VAL A 46 6.28 -1.40 -2.62
CA VAL A 46 6.53 -1.45 -4.06
C VAL A 46 7.80 -2.28 -4.31
N ALA A 47 7.73 -3.31 -5.15
CA ALA A 47 8.91 -4.06 -5.54
C ALA A 47 9.88 -3.16 -6.35
N PRO A 48 11.21 -3.41 -6.32
CA PRO A 48 12.18 -2.63 -7.09
C PRO A 48 12.09 -2.95 -8.60
N ASN A 49 11.00 -2.49 -9.23
CA ASN A 49 10.69 -2.65 -10.64
C ASN A 49 10.01 -1.36 -11.11
N GLN A 50 10.64 -0.64 -12.03
CA GLN A 50 10.17 0.68 -12.48
C GLN A 50 8.75 0.65 -13.03
N HIS A 51 8.36 -0.37 -13.80
CA HIS A 51 7.02 -0.45 -14.36
C HIS A 51 5.95 -0.65 -13.28
N VAL A 52 6.27 -1.42 -12.24
CA VAL A 52 5.39 -1.60 -11.08
C VAL A 52 5.28 -0.30 -10.29
N GLU A 53 6.40 0.37 -10.04
CA GLU A 53 6.45 1.65 -9.34
C GLU A 53 5.66 2.74 -10.07
N ASP A 54 5.83 2.86 -11.37
CA ASP A 54 5.10 3.81 -12.22
C ASP A 54 3.59 3.55 -12.19
N TYR A 55 3.19 2.28 -12.29
CA TYR A 55 1.79 1.89 -12.25
C TYR A 55 1.16 2.22 -10.89
N ILE A 56 1.79 1.79 -9.80
CA ILE A 56 1.30 2.00 -8.43
C ILE A 56 1.22 3.50 -8.13
N SER A 57 2.27 4.27 -8.45
CA SER A 57 2.32 5.71 -8.19
C SER A 57 1.21 6.49 -8.92
N LYS A 58 0.80 6.02 -10.10
CA LYS A 58 -0.34 6.59 -10.85
C LYS A 58 -1.68 6.16 -10.26
N ALA A 59 -1.82 4.89 -9.91
CA ALA A 59 -3.07 4.32 -9.40
C ALA A 59 -3.43 4.87 -8.01
N VAL A 60 -2.45 5.02 -7.12
CA VAL A 60 -2.65 5.45 -5.72
C VAL A 60 -3.19 6.88 -5.61
N ARG A 61 -2.94 7.74 -6.60
CA ARG A 61 -3.47 9.12 -6.63
C ARG A 61 -5.00 9.17 -6.66
N LYS A 62 -5.65 8.07 -7.05
CA LYS A 62 -7.10 7.95 -7.11
C LYS A 62 -7.69 7.31 -5.85
N TRP A 63 -6.85 6.89 -4.90
CA TRP A 63 -7.32 6.17 -3.73
C TRP A 63 -7.85 7.13 -2.67
N PRO A 64 -8.91 6.73 -1.94
CA PRO A 64 -9.55 7.62 -0.99
C PRO A 64 -8.82 7.69 0.36
N SER A 65 -7.94 6.73 0.68
CA SER A 65 -7.23 6.63 1.97
C SER A 65 -5.86 7.33 1.97
N SER A 66 -5.32 7.58 3.17
CA SER A 66 -3.92 8.01 3.31
C SER A 66 -3.00 6.83 2.95
N VAL A 67 -2.35 6.91 1.79
CA VAL A 67 -1.44 5.86 1.31
C VAL A 67 0.00 6.31 1.42
N VAL A 68 0.84 5.46 2.01
CA VAL A 68 2.29 5.63 2.10
C VAL A 68 2.93 4.59 1.18
N LEU A 69 3.72 5.04 0.22
CA LEU A 69 4.49 4.15 -0.65
C LEU A 69 5.83 3.83 0.01
N VAL A 70 6.11 2.55 0.21
CA VAL A 70 7.38 2.06 0.78
C VAL A 70 8.20 1.46 -0.36
N SER A 71 9.27 2.17 -0.75
CA SER A 71 10.14 1.72 -1.83
C SER A 71 10.87 0.43 -1.46
N GLY A 72 10.90 -0.50 -2.40
CA GLY A 72 11.46 -1.81 -2.16
C GLY A 72 12.98 -1.93 -2.24
N GLY A 73 13.68 -0.83 -2.52
CA GLY A 73 15.14 -0.79 -2.61
C GLY A 73 15.86 -0.83 -1.26
N SER A 74 15.18 -0.51 -0.16
CA SER A 74 15.73 -0.60 1.20
C SER A 74 15.10 -1.77 1.95
N HIS A 75 15.90 -2.82 2.21
CA HIS A 75 15.46 -3.98 3.01
C HIS A 75 14.97 -3.54 4.39
N GLN A 76 15.66 -2.59 5.03
CA GLN A 76 15.32 -2.10 6.36
C GLN A 76 13.92 -1.45 6.41
N MET A 77 13.60 -0.58 5.45
CA MET A 77 12.28 0.09 5.40
C MET A 77 11.12 -0.89 5.15
N LYS A 78 11.34 -1.97 4.37
CA LYS A 78 10.32 -3.02 4.21
C LYS A 78 10.03 -3.72 5.54
N TYR A 79 11.08 -4.11 6.26
CA TYR A 79 10.96 -4.79 7.55
C TYR A 79 10.28 -3.92 8.60
N ASP A 80 10.71 -2.65 8.72
CA ASP A 80 10.15 -1.73 9.72
C ASP A 80 8.67 -1.46 9.44
N SER A 81 8.29 -1.23 8.19
CA SER A 81 6.88 -1.01 7.82
C SER A 81 6.00 -2.23 8.06
N PHE A 82 6.52 -3.45 7.86
CA PHE A 82 5.75 -4.67 8.16
C PHE A 82 5.54 -4.84 9.68
N SER A 83 6.54 -4.50 10.50
CA SER A 83 6.47 -4.66 11.96
C SER A 83 5.41 -3.78 12.64
N VAL A 84 5.01 -2.68 12.00
CA VAL A 84 4.03 -1.72 12.51
C VAL A 84 2.57 -2.18 12.29
N SER A 85 2.33 -3.18 11.44
CA SER A 85 0.99 -3.68 11.08
C SER A 85 0.44 -4.80 11.99
N THR A 86 0.81 -4.83 13.27
CA THR A 86 0.37 -5.86 14.24
C THR A 86 -1.00 -5.56 14.84
#